data_AF-A0A9X2RK84-F1
#
_entry.id   AF-A0A9X2RK84-F1
#
_cell.length_a   1.000
_cell.length_b   1.000
_cell.length_c   1.000
_cell.angle_alpha   90.00
_cell.angle_beta   90.00
_cell.angle_gamma   90.00
#
_symmetry.space_group_name_H-M   'P 1'
#
loop_
_entity.id
_entity.type
_entity.pdbx_description
1 polymer ?
#
loop_
_entity_poly.entity_id
_entity_poly.type
_entity_poly.pdbx_seq_one_letter_code
_entity_poly.pdbx_strand_id
1 'polypeptide(L)' 'MTDDVGVITGDLTVATTALPDGRARVEVQYTGAEEWYTLTGSPAPLPAAGLAALHDQVLARIREGDAAEVPR' A
#
# COMPACT_ATOMS: atom_id res chain seq x y z
N MET A 1 3.00 -8.13 -0.02
CA MET A 1 2.40 -9.28 -0.69
C MET A 1 1.05 -8.78 -1.16
N THR A 2 0.56 -9.24 -2.29
CA THR A 2 -0.86 -9.12 -2.61
C THR A 2 -1.49 -10.48 -2.35
N ASP A 3 -2.76 -10.47 -1.96
CA ASP A 3 -3.47 -11.69 -1.56
C ASP A 3 -3.63 -12.71 -2.71
N ASP A 4 -3.30 -12.34 -3.96
CA ASP A 4 -3.43 -13.19 -5.15
C ASP A 4 -2.12 -13.60 -5.87
N VAL A 5 -0.97 -12.91 -5.69
CA VAL A 5 0.20 -13.10 -6.62
C VAL A 5 1.58 -13.25 -5.94
N GLY A 6 1.69 -13.22 -4.61
CA GLY A 6 3.01 -13.36 -3.95
C GLY A 6 3.85 -12.06 -4.02
N VAL A 7 5.17 -12.16 -4.27
CA VAL A 7 6.08 -11.00 -4.28
C VAL A 7 5.91 -10.24 -5.61
N ILE A 8 5.35 -9.03 -5.54
CA ILE A 8 5.31 -8.11 -6.67
C ILE A 8 6.65 -7.36 -6.72
N THR A 9 7.36 -7.44 -7.84
CA THR A 9 8.64 -6.74 -8.09
C THR A 9 8.58 -5.97 -9.41
N GLY A 10 9.36 -4.89 -9.53
CA GLY A 10 9.40 -4.03 -10.72
C GLY A 10 8.92 -2.60 -10.44
N ASP A 11 8.54 -1.89 -11.50
CA ASP A 11 8.02 -0.52 -11.41
C ASP A 11 6.56 -0.54 -10.97
N LEU A 12 6.30 0.02 -9.79
CA LEU A 12 4.98 0.03 -9.16
C LEU A 12 4.51 1.45 -8.89
N THR A 13 3.24 1.68 -9.20
CA THR A 13 2.49 2.85 -8.74
C THR A 13 1.73 2.46 -7.48
N VAL A 14 1.82 3.29 -6.44
CA VAL A 14 1.10 3.10 -5.17
C VAL A 14 0.09 4.21 -5.00
N ALA A 15 -1.14 3.86 -4.67
CA ALA A 15 -2.20 4.78 -4.30
C ALA A 15 -2.57 4.58 -2.83
N THR A 16 -2.78 5.68 -2.11
CA THR A 16 -3.25 5.65 -0.72
C THR A 16 -4.41 6.61 -0.56
N THR A 17 -5.59 6.07 -0.27
CA THR A 17 -6.86 6.80 -0.27
C THR A 17 -7.46 6.77 1.12
N ALA A 18 -7.70 7.94 1.72
CA ALA A 18 -8.35 8.04 3.03
C ALA A 18 -9.80 7.55 2.97
N LEU A 19 -10.23 6.84 4.00
CA LEU A 19 -11.59 6.37 4.19
C LEU A 19 -12.30 7.16 5.31
N PRO A 20 -13.64 7.23 5.32
CA PRO A 20 -14.40 8.02 6.31
C PRO A 20 -14.25 7.53 7.76
N ASP A 21 -13.75 6.32 7.99
CA ASP A 21 -13.66 5.65 9.29
C ASP A 21 -12.27 5.76 9.94
N GLY A 22 -11.46 6.72 9.51
CA GLY A 22 -10.11 6.92 10.02
C GLY A 22 -9.13 5.84 9.57
N ARG A 23 -9.44 5.12 8.50
CA ARG A 23 -8.54 4.19 7.82
C ARG A 23 -8.13 4.72 6.45
N ALA A 24 -7.22 4.03 5.80
CA ALA A 24 -6.86 4.28 4.42
C ALA A 24 -6.78 2.97 3.65
N ARG A 25 -7.28 3.00 2.40
CA ARG A 25 -7.06 1.93 1.43
C ARG A 25 -5.73 2.18 0.73
N VAL A 26 -4.90 1.15 0.68
CA VAL A 26 -3.65 1.11 -0.08
C VAL A 26 -3.82 0.13 -1.23
N GLU A 27 -3.54 0.60 -2.43
CA GLU A 27 -3.61 -0.15 -3.68
C GLU A 27 -2.30 0.03 -4.46
N VAL A 28 -1.92 -1.00 -5.21
CA VAL A 28 -0.72 -1.03 -6.03
C VAL A 28 -1.05 -1.49 -7.43
N GLN A 29 -0.27 -1.03 -8.38
CA GLN A 29 -0.41 -1.39 -9.78
C GLN A 29 0.98 -1.44 -10.41
N TYR A 30 1.21 -2.33 -11.37
CA TYR A 30 2.36 -2.21 -12.28
C TYR A 30 2.23 -0.90 -13.05
N THR A 31 3.23 -0.02 -12.97
CA THR A 31 3.12 1.33 -13.51
C THR A 31 2.70 1.31 -14.99
N GLY A 32 1.54 1.91 -15.28
CA GLY A 32 0.96 1.99 -16.62
C GLY A 32 0.00 0.86 -16.99
N ALA A 33 -0.24 -0.11 -16.09
CA ALA A 33 -1.31 -1.09 -16.27
C ALA A 33 -2.70 -0.45 -16.04
N GLU A 34 -3.76 -1.23 -16.27
CA GLU A 34 -5.14 -0.81 -15.98
C GLU A 34 -5.64 -1.33 -14.63
N GLU A 35 -5.07 -2.45 -14.18
CA GLU A 35 -5.54 -3.15 -12.98
C GLU A 35 -4.81 -2.68 -11.72
N TRP A 36 -5.59 -2.47 -10.65
CA TRP A 36 -5.11 -2.15 -9.31
C TRP A 36 -5.38 -3.31 -8.37
N TYR A 37 -4.39 -3.62 -7.54
CA TYR A 37 -4.45 -4.67 -6.55
C TYR A 37 -4.44 -4.07 -5.15
N THR A 38 -5.32 -4.54 -4.28
CA THR A 38 -5.30 -4.13 -2.87
C THR A 38 -4.06 -4.73 -2.19
N LEU A 39 -3.31 -3.90 -1.47
CA LEU A 39 -2.14 -4.34 -0.72
C LEU A 39 -2.60 -5.13 0.52
N THR A 40 -1.97 -6.27 0.81
CA THR A 40 -2.27 -7.05 2.03
C THR A 40 -2.16 -6.17 3.28
N GLY A 41 -3.16 -6.23 4.17
CA GLY A 41 -3.27 -5.37 5.36
C GLY A 41 -4.04 -4.07 5.14
N SER A 42 -4.44 -3.77 3.90
CA SER A 42 -5.39 -2.70 3.57
C SER A 42 -6.85 -3.17 3.77
N PRO A 43 -7.76 -2.31 4.26
CA PRO A 43 -7.50 -0.96 4.73
C PRO A 43 -6.82 -0.94 6.10
N ALA A 44 -5.89 0.01 6.27
CA ALA A 44 -5.10 0.15 7.48
C ALA A 44 -5.48 1.41 8.28
N PRO A 45 -5.27 1.44 9.61
CA PRO A 45 -5.49 2.63 10.42
C PRO A 45 -4.67 3.83 9.92
N LEU A 46 -5.27 5.01 9.92
CA LEU A 46 -4.54 6.24 9.63
C LEU A 46 -3.70 6.62 10.86
N PRO A 47 -2.36 6.72 10.75
CA PRO A 47 -1.55 7.18 11.87
C PRO A 47 -1.92 8.63 12.22
N ALA A 48 -1.64 9.05 13.46
CA ALA A 48 -1.88 10.44 13.88
C ALA A 48 -1.12 11.46 13.01
N ALA A 49 -0.01 11.04 12.39
CA ALA A 49 0.76 11.83 11.43
C ALA A 49 0.07 12.00 10.05
N GLY A 50 -1.04 11.29 9.79
CA GLY A 50 -1.89 11.47 8.62
C GLY A 50 -1.55 10.59 7.42
N LEU A 51 -2.24 10.87 6.31
CA LEU A 51 -2.22 10.05 5.08
C LEU A 51 -0.84 10.02 4.41
N ALA A 52 -0.15 11.15 4.36
CA ALA A 52 1.19 11.24 3.77
C ALA A 52 2.20 10.37 4.53
N ALA A 53 2.14 10.39 5.87
CA ALA A 53 3.03 9.56 6.70
C ALA A 53 2.78 8.07 6.49
N LEU A 54 1.52 7.65 6.31
CA LEU A 54 1.20 6.27 5.95
C LEU A 54 1.74 5.92 4.55
N HIS A 55 1.55 6.81 3.57
CA HIS A 55 2.03 6.60 2.21
C HIS A 55 3.55 6.42 2.16
N ASP A 56 4.31 7.28 2.87
CA ASP A 56 5.77 7.18 2.94
C ASP A 56 6.24 5.89 3.60
N GLN A 57 5.56 5.43 4.67
CA GLN A 57 5.85 4.15 5.32
C GLN A 57 5.62 2.96 4.38
N VAL A 58 4.53 2.99 3.60
CA VAL A 58 4.25 1.97 2.58
C VAL A 58 5.34 1.97 1.50
N LEU A 59 5.73 3.15 0.99
CA LEU A 59 6.80 3.25 -0.01
C LEU A 59 8.14 2.72 0.50
N ALA A 60 8.49 3.01 1.77
CA ALA A 60 9.70 2.51 2.39
C ALA A 60 9.71 0.97 2.45
N ARG A 61 8.62 0.37 2.97
CA ARG A 61 8.46 -1.10 3.04
C ARG A 61 8.56 -1.78 1.67
N ILE A 62 7.95 -1.18 0.64
CA ILE A 62 8.03 -1.70 -0.73
C ILE A 62 9.47 -1.67 -1.26
N ARG A 63 10.19 -0.57 -1.03
CA ARG A 63 11.58 -0.40 -1.49
C ARG A 63 12.57 -1.32 -0.77
N GLU A 64 12.33 -1.61 0.51
CA GLU A 64 13.16 -2.51 1.31
C GLU A 64 13.01 -3.98 0.88
N GLY A 65 12.06 -4.29 -0.02
CA GLY A 65 11.74 -5.67 -0.40
C GLY A 65 10.89 -6.40 0.66
N ASP A 66 10.58 -5.72 1.77
CA ASP A 66 9.74 -6.17 2.88
C ASP A 66 8.25 -5.88 2.64
N ALA A 67 7.83 -5.89 1.37
CA ALA A 67 6.43 -5.81 1.02
C ALA A 67 5.75 -7.13 1.43
N ALA A 68 5.33 -7.23 2.68
CA ALA A 68 4.38 -8.24 3.15
C ALA A 68 3.32 -7.71 4.10
N GLU A 69 3.57 -6.66 4.90
CA GLU A 69 2.57 -6.19 5.87
C GLU A 69 2.62 -4.66 6.10
N VAL A 70 1.44 -4.06 6.17
CA VAL A 70 1.26 -2.68 6.65
C VAL A 70 1.61 -2.63 8.15
N PRO A 71 2.37 -1.62 8.63
CA PRO A 71 2.69 -1.53 10.05
C PRO A 71 1.43 -1.52 10.92
N ARG A 72 1.44 -2.35 11.97
CA ARG A 72 0.39 -2.45 13.00
C ARG A 72 0.43 -1.28 13.96
#